data_AF-A0AAI8IQ29-F1
#
_entry.id   AF-A0AAI8IQ29-F1
#
_cell.length_a   1.000
_cell.length_b   1.000
_cell.length_c   1.000
_cell.angle_alpha   90.00
_cell.angle_beta   90.00
_cell.angle_gamma   90.00
#
_symmetry.space_group_name_H-M   'P 1'
#
loop_
_entity.id
_entity.type
_entity.pdbx_description
1 polymer ?
#
loop_
_entity_poly.entity_id
_entity_poly.type
_entity_poly.pdbx_seq_one_letter_code
_entity_poly.pdbx_strand_id
1 'polypeptide(L)' 'MNRPLLKSEIKAQNSRAYLMKQQQSFIEKHGEDLGTFYFLMMLIQTFGKKALRNGDLKTLRMLVHDLNAIYRKYTQ' A
#
# COMPACT_ATOMS: atom_id res chain seq x y z
N MET A 1 -30.76 3.63 -11.07
CA MET A 1 -30.15 4.96 -10.81
C MET A 1 -28.67 4.89 -11.15
N ASN A 2 -28.22 5.53 -12.23
CA ASN A 2 -26.80 5.58 -12.59
C ASN A 2 -26.41 7.07 -12.69
N ARG A 3 -26.12 7.70 -11.55
CA ARG A 3 -25.59 9.07 -11.58
C ARG A 3 -24.15 9.01 -12.09
N PRO A 4 -23.72 9.95 -12.96
CA PRO A 4 -22.32 10.06 -13.32
C PRO A 4 -21.44 10.15 -12.07
N LEU A 5 -20.32 9.44 -12.09
CA LEU A 5 -19.34 9.51 -11.02
C LEU A 5 -18.76 10.93 -10.90
N LEU A 6 -18.57 11.39 -9.68
CA LEU A 6 -17.84 12.61 -9.38
C LEU A 6 -16.37 12.43 -9.76
N LYS A 7 -15.68 13.55 -10.05
CA LYS A 7 -14.24 13.52 -10.36
C LYS A 7 -13.41 12.86 -9.26
N SER A 8 -13.79 13.04 -8.00
CA SER A 8 -13.15 12.39 -6.84
C SER A 8 -13.33 10.87 -6.85
N GLU A 9 -14.52 10.40 -7.19
CA GLU A 9 -14.85 8.97 -7.29
C GLU A 9 -14.08 8.30 -8.44
N ILE A 10 -14.02 8.95 -9.60
CA ILE A 10 -13.21 8.50 -10.75
C ILE A 10 -11.73 8.41 -10.36
N LYS A 11 -11.19 9.42 -9.68
CA LYS A 11 -9.79 9.43 -9.23
C LYS A 11 -9.50 8.28 -8.25
N ALA A 12 -10.41 8.02 -7.31
CA ALA A 12 -10.28 6.91 -6.37
C ALA A 12 -10.32 5.56 -7.09
N GLN A 13 -11.23 5.39 -8.06
CA GLN A 13 -11.32 4.19 -8.87
C GLN A 13 -10.05 3.95 -9.69
N ASN A 14 -9.53 4.98 -10.35
CA ASN A 14 -8.29 4.90 -11.12
C ASN A 14 -7.08 4.58 -10.23
N SER A 15 -7.00 5.19 -9.05
CA SER A 15 -5.93 4.89 -8.09
C SER A 15 -6.00 3.43 -7.63
N ARG A 16 -7.21 2.91 -7.38
CA ARG A 16 -7.39 1.50 -7.01
C ARG A 16 -6.97 0.58 -8.15
N ALA A 17 -7.41 0.85 -9.38
CA ALA A 17 -7.05 0.06 -10.55
C ALA A 17 -5.53 0.04 -10.78
N TYR A 18 -4.87 1.18 -10.59
CA TYR A 18 -3.41 1.28 -10.66
C TYR A 18 -2.72 0.40 -9.62
N LEU A 19 -3.17 0.44 -8.36
CA LEU A 19 -2.60 -0.39 -7.29
C LEU A 19 -2.78 -1.89 -7.57
N MET A 20 -3.95 -2.30 -8.06
CA MET A 20 -4.20 -3.71 -8.43
C MET A 20 -3.27 -4.16 -9.57
N LYS A 21 -3.05 -3.30 -10.57
CA LYS A 21 -2.10 -3.59 -11.65
C LYS A 21 -0.66 -3.71 -11.15
N GLN A 22 -0.26 -2.86 -10.19
CA GLN A 22 1.06 -2.95 -9.58
C GLN A 22 1.22 -4.26 -8.80
N GLN A 23 0.24 -4.63 -7.97
CA GLN A 23 0.25 -5.90 -7.24
C GLN A 23 0.42 -7.08 -8.21
N GLN A 24 -0.40 -7.12 -9.27
CA GLN A 24 -0.32 -8.17 -10.28
C GLN A 24 1.06 -8.22 -10.93
N SER A 25 1.66 -7.07 -11.26
CA SER A 25 3.00 -7.01 -11.84
C SER A 25 4.09 -7.56 -10.90
N PHE A 26 3.96 -7.37 -9.58
CA PHE A 26 4.89 -7.98 -8.63
C PHE A 26 4.70 -9.50 -8.54
N ILE A 27 3.45 -9.97 -8.52
CA ILE A 27 3.12 -11.40 -8.50
C ILE A 27 3.65 -12.11 -9.75
N GLU A 28 3.43 -11.52 -10.93
CA GLU A 28 3.93 -12.06 -12.21
C GLU A 28 5.46 -12.20 -12.26
N LYS A 29 6.19 -11.28 -11.61
CA LYS A 29 7.66 -11.26 -11.61
C LYS A 29 8.29 -12.17 -10.57
N HIS A 30 7.64 -12.35 -9.43
CA HIS A 30 8.27 -12.94 -8.24
C HIS A 30 7.53 -14.16 -7.69
N GLY A 31 6.40 -14.54 -8.27
CA GLY A 31 5.48 -15.52 -7.69
C GLY A 31 4.55 -14.87 -6.66
N GLU A 32 3.52 -15.61 -6.25
CA GLU A 32 2.41 -15.10 -5.45
C GLU A 32 2.86 -14.54 -4.09
N ASP A 33 3.56 -15.34 -3.30
CA ASP A 33 3.98 -14.95 -1.95
C ASP A 33 5.00 -13.79 -1.97
N LEU A 34 6.09 -13.98 -2.73
CA LEU A 34 7.19 -13.01 -2.77
C LEU A 34 6.77 -11.72 -3.48
N GLY A 35 5.94 -11.81 -4.52
CA GLY A 35 5.36 -10.66 -5.19
C GLY A 35 4.41 -9.87 -4.28
N THR A 36 3.55 -10.56 -3.54
CA THR A 36 2.67 -9.92 -2.53
C THR A 36 3.48 -9.21 -1.46
N PHE A 37 4.56 -9.83 -0.97
CA PHE A 37 5.49 -9.21 -0.02
C PHE A 37 6.14 -7.94 -0.57
N TYR A 38 6.68 -7.97 -1.80
CA TYR A 38 7.30 -6.79 -2.40
C TYR A 38 6.30 -5.66 -2.67
N PHE A 39 5.07 -6.00 -3.06
CA PHE A 39 4.00 -5.02 -3.20
C PHE A 39 3.69 -4.33 -1.86
N LEU A 40 3.58 -5.09 -0.77
CA LEU A 40 3.37 -4.53 0.58
C LEU A 40 4.53 -3.61 1.00
N MET A 41 5.78 -4.03 0.77
CA MET A 41 6.95 -3.20 1.06
C MET A 41 6.93 -1.89 0.27
N MET A 42 6.55 -1.93 -1.00
CA MET A 42 6.39 -0.74 -1.84
C MET A 42 5.33 0.21 -1.29
N LEU A 43 4.17 -0.31 -0.84
CA LEU A 43 3.12 0.51 -0.22
C LEU A 43 3.65 1.21 1.03
N ILE A 44 4.30 0.47 1.93
CA ILE A 44 4.82 1.02 3.18
C ILE A 44 5.87 2.10 2.90
N GLN A 45 6.79 1.87 1.96
CA GLN A 45 7.77 2.88 1.56
C GLN A 45 7.09 4.14 1.01
N THR A 46 6.05 3.98 0.19
CA THR A 46 5.31 5.09 -0.41
C THR A 46 4.60 5.92 0.65
N PHE A 47 3.88 5.27 1.57
CA PHE A 47 3.19 5.94 2.68
C PHE A 47 4.18 6.56 3.67
N GLY A 48 5.25 5.84 4.02
CA GLY A 48 6.30 6.33 4.91
C GLY A 48 7.00 7.56 4.36
N LYS A 49 7.41 7.57 3.08
CA LYS A 49 8.00 8.75 2.44
C LYS A 49 7.06 9.95 2.44
N LYS A 50 5.76 9.72 2.17
CA LYS A 50 4.76 10.79 2.19
C LYS A 50 4.55 11.35 3.60
N ALA A 51 4.42 10.48 4.60
CA ALA A 51 4.26 10.87 6.00
C ALA A 51 5.49 11.65 6.51
N LEU A 52 6.70 11.16 6.20
CA LEU A 52 7.95 11.84 6.52
C LEU A 52 8.02 13.24 5.91
N ARG A 53 7.73 13.37 4.61
CA ARG A 53 7.72 14.66 3.92
C ARG A 53 6.73 15.65 4.53
N ASN A 54 5.60 15.15 5.04
CA ASN A 54 4.55 15.96 5.65
C ASN A 54 4.78 16.21 7.16
N GLY A 55 5.85 15.68 7.75
CA GLY A 55 6.09 15.76 9.20
C GLY A 55 5.08 14.96 10.05
N ASP A 56 4.36 14.01 9.46
CA ASP A 56 3.34 13.22 10.14
C ASP A 56 3.98 12.05 10.92
N LEU A 57 4.53 12.39 12.09
CA LEU A 57 5.17 11.45 12.99
C LEU A 57 4.19 10.40 13.53
N LYS A 58 2.89 10.70 13.60
CA LYS A 58 1.87 9.75 14.07
C LYS A 58 1.74 8.61 13.09
N THR A 59 1.57 8.91 11.81
CA THR A 59 1.49 7.90 10.76
C THR A 59 2.76 7.07 10.68
N LEU A 60 3.94 7.69 10.80
CA LEU A 60 5.21 6.96 10.84
C LEU A 60 5.28 5.97 12.01
N ARG A 61 4.88 6.37 13.22
CA ARG A 61 4.85 5.48 14.38
C ARG A 61 3.88 4.31 14.21
N MET A 62 2.69 4.56 13.66
CA MET A 62 1.72 3.50 13.38
C MET A 62 2.28 2.48 12.38
N LEU A 63 2.86 2.95 11.26
CA LEU A 63 3.47 2.07 10.26
C LEU A 63 4.57 1.19 10.85
N VAL A 64 5.45 1.77 11.68
CA VAL A 64 6.53 1.02 12.35
C VAL A 64 5.96 0.01 13.34
N HIS A 65 4.95 0.41 14.12
CA HIS A 65 4.30 -0.47 15.08
C HIS A 65 3.67 -1.69 14.40
N ASP A 66 2.90 -1.47 13.33
CA ASP A 66 2.23 -2.55 12.61
C ASP A 66 3.22 -3.48 11.91
N LEU A 67 4.29 -2.92 11.32
CA LEU A 67 5.40 -3.70 10.78
C LEU A 67 6.06 -4.59 11.84
N ASN A 68 6.35 -4.02 13.00
CA ASN A 68 6.98 -4.76 14.09
C ASN A 68 6.06 -5.84 14.65
N ALA A 69 4.75 -5.59 14.71
CA ALA A 69 3.76 -6.59 15.11
C ALA A 69 3.73 -7.78 14.14
N ILE A 70 3.75 -7.51 12.82
CA ILE A 70 3.85 -8.55 11.79
C ILE A 70 5.16 -9.31 11.96
N TYR A 71 6.30 -8.63 12.03
CA TYR A 71 7.61 -9.26 12.20
C TYR A 71 7.62 -10.21 13.40
N ARG A 72 7.16 -9.74 14.57
CA ARG A 72 7.09 -10.55 15.79
C ARG A 72 6.22 -11.79 15.63
N LYS A 73 5.04 -11.66 15.01
CA LYS A 73 4.11 -12.77 14.81
C LYS A 73 4.71 -13.93 13.99
N TYR A 74 5.64 -13.64 13.08
CA TYR A 74 6.21 -14.64 12.17
C TYR A 74 7.66 -15.02 12.50
N THR A 75 8.27 -14.44 13.54
CA THR A 75 9.66 -14.73 13.94
C THR A 75 9.82 -15.16 15.39
N GLN A 76 8.77 -15.05 16.20
CA GLN A 76 8.71 -15.52 17.60
C GLN A 76 7.61 -16.56 17.74
#